data_AF-A0A1T5ECF0-F1
#
_entry.id   AF-A0A1T5ECF0-F1
#
_cell.length_a   1.000
_cell.length_b   1.000
_cell.length_c   1.000
_cell.angle_alpha   90.00
_cell.angle_beta   90.00
_cell.angle_gamma   90.00
#
_symmetry.space_group_name_H-M   'P 1'
#
loop_
_entity.id
_entity.type
_entity.pdbx_description
1 polymer ?
#
loop_
_entity_poly.entity_id
_entity_poly.type
_entity_poly.pdbx_seq_one_letter_code
_entity_poly.pdbx_strand_id
1 'polypeptide(L)'
;MNPVVGLDVAKGDSQVQTFLDKSEPFGKSFSMKHTREELHRFTGFLNEIEVITGQMPMVILESTGHYHSPVIQYLEEYEVLYILLNPIISYQAKRSSAYQLCVLYYK
;
A
#
# COMPACT_ATOMS: atom_id res chain seq x y z
N MET A 1 11.23 -9.61 9.44
CA MET A 1 10.06 -9.89 8.57
C MET A 1 9.97 -8.76 7.55
N ASN A 2 9.23 -8.93 6.46
CA ASN A 2 9.22 -7.95 5.36
C ASN A 2 8.28 -6.79 5.69
N PRO A 3 8.69 -5.52 5.56
CA PRO A 3 7.79 -4.39 5.76
C PRO A 3 6.72 -4.34 4.66
N VAL A 4 5.55 -3.80 5.00
CA VAL A 4 4.41 -3.70 4.10
C VAL A 4 3.81 -2.31 4.17
N VAL A 5 3.41 -1.81 2.99
CA VAL A 5 2.68 -0.55 2.83
C VAL A 5 1.33 -0.85 2.20
N GLY A 6 0.26 -0.66 2.98
CA GLY A 6 -1.12 -0.78 2.51
C GLY A 6 -1.62 0.52 1.89
N LEU A 7 -2.31 0.40 0.76
CA LEU A 7 -2.99 1.46 0.03
C LEU A 7 -4.48 1.13 -0.07
N ASP A 8 -5.33 1.90 0.60
CA ASP A 8 -6.78 1.91 0.32
C ASP A 8 -7.06 2.95 -0.78
N VAL A 9 -7.36 2.48 -1.98
CA VAL A 9 -7.40 3.25 -3.22
C VAL A 9 -8.81 3.69 -3.54
N ALA A 10 -9.02 5.02 -3.51
CA ALA A 10 -10.23 5.70 -3.92
C ALA A 10 -10.02 6.47 -5.24
N LYS A 11 -11.03 7.20 -5.69
CA LYS A 11 -10.93 8.02 -6.90
C LYS A 11 -10.03 9.23 -6.66
N GLY A 12 -8.80 9.18 -7.16
CA GLY A 12 -7.88 10.32 -7.20
C GLY A 12 -6.95 10.43 -5.99
N ASP A 13 -7.15 9.62 -4.95
CA ASP A 13 -6.27 9.51 -3.80
C ASP A 13 -6.30 8.11 -3.19
N SER A 14 -5.28 7.80 -2.38
CA SER A 14 -5.17 6.60 -1.59
C SER A 14 -4.84 6.93 -0.14
N GLN A 15 -5.42 6.21 0.80
CA GLN A 15 -4.96 6.21 2.19
C GLN A 15 -3.81 5.22 2.34
N VAL A 16 -2.68 5.70 2.85
CA VAL A 16 -1.44 4.94 3.02
C VAL A 16 -1.29 4.56 4.49
N GLN A 17 -0.98 3.29 4.77
CA GLN A 17 -0.62 2.80 6.10
C GLN A 17 0.59 1.88 6.01
N THR A 18 1.55 2.05 6.90
CA THR A 18 2.82 1.29 6.89
C THR A 18 2.93 0.40 8.11
N PHE A 19 3.56 -0.76 7.93
CA PHE A 19 3.94 -1.70 8.99
C PHE A 19 5.39 -2.15 8.78
N LEU A 20 6.23 -2.01 9.80
CA LEU A 20 7.62 -2.53 9.74
C LEU A 20 7.67 -4.04 10.01
N ASP A 21 6.76 -4.50 10.87
CA ASP A 21 6.61 -5.91 11.24
C ASP A 21 5.12 -6.22 11.55
N LYS A 22 4.79 -7.49 11.79
CA LYS A 22 3.45 -7.97 12.16
C LYS A 22 2.94 -7.19 13.36
N SER A 23 1.86 -6.43 13.14
CA SER A 23 1.21 -5.61 14.17
C SER A 23 2.04 -4.41 14.66
N GLU A 24 3.13 -4.04 13.97
CA GLU A 24 3.94 -2.86 14.28
C GLU A 24 3.71 -1.75 13.25
N PRO A 25 2.69 -0.90 13.45
CA PRO A 25 2.42 0.22 12.54
C PRO A 25 3.56 1.24 12.62
N PHE A 26 3.95 1.76 11.46
CA PHE A 26 4.96 2.81 11.33
C PHE A 26 4.34 4.14 10.96
N GLY A 27 4.61 5.16 11.78
CA GLY A 27 4.09 6.50 11.55
C GLY A 27 2.56 6.59 11.60
N LYS A 28 2.03 7.71 11.10
CA LYS A 28 0.59 7.92 10.93
C LYS A 28 0.19 7.60 9.50
N SER A 29 -1.05 7.16 9.32
CA SER A 29 -1.65 7.08 7.99
C SER A 29 -1.70 8.46 7.34
N PHE A 30 -1.51 8.52 6.02
CA PHE A 30 -1.61 9.76 5.26
C PHE A 30 -2.33 9.53 3.93
N SER A 31 -2.91 10.59 3.37
CA SER A 31 -3.52 10.55 2.03
C SER A 31 -2.47 10.92 0.99
N MET A 32 -2.45 10.17 -0.12
CA MET A 32 -1.61 10.38 -1.27
C MET A 32 -2.48 10.51 -2.51
N LYS A 33 -2.46 11.66 -3.18
CA LYS A 33 -3.13 11.88 -4.46
C LYS A 33 -2.45 11.09 -5.57
N HIS A 34 -3.22 10.73 -6.59
CA HIS A 34 -2.71 10.03 -7.77
C HIS A 34 -2.08 11.00 -8.77
N THR A 35 -1.29 11.97 -8.30
CA THR A 35 -0.47 12.83 -9.16
C THR A 35 0.96 12.30 -9.22
N ARG A 36 1.68 12.61 -10.31
CA ARG A 36 3.05 12.13 -10.50
C ARG A 36 3.98 12.62 -9.39
N GLU A 37 3.76 13.82 -8.87
CA GLU A 37 4.54 14.41 -7.79
C GLU A 37 4.35 13.65 -6.47
N GLU A 38 3.12 13.30 -6.11
CA GLU A 38 2.85 12.58 -4.86
C GLU A 38 3.25 11.10 -4.95
N LEU A 39 3.09 10.48 -6.13
CA LEU A 39 3.62 9.15 -6.40
C LEU A 39 5.16 9.12 -6.33
N HIS A 40 5.84 10.16 -6.80
CA HIS A 40 7.29 10.28 -6.65
C HIS A 40 7.73 10.42 -5.19
N ARG A 41 7.00 11.22 -4.40
CA ARG A 41 7.21 11.29 -2.95
C ARG A 41 6.97 9.95 -2.27
N PHE A 42 6.00 9.18 -2.74
CA PHE A 42 5.72 7.85 -2.24
C PHE A 42 6.88 6.88 -2.48
N THR A 43 7.53 6.89 -3.65
CA THR A 43 8.75 6.10 -3.86
C THR A 43 9.87 6.52 -2.91
N GLY A 44 10.04 7.82 -2.68
CA GLY A 44 10.97 8.33 -1.67
C GLY A 44 10.67 7.76 -0.28
N PHE A 45 9.39 7.71 0.10
CA PHE A 45 8.94 7.10 1.34
C PHE A 45 9.23 5.59 1.40
N LEU A 46 9.01 4.83 0.32
CA LEU A 46 9.36 3.40 0.29
C LEU A 46 10.87 3.17 0.51
N ASN A 47 11.71 4.01 -0.09
CA ASN A 47 13.16 3.97 0.10
C ASN A 47 13.56 4.29 1.55
N GLU A 48 12.86 5.21 2.23
CA GLU A 48 13.09 5.47 3.65
C GLU A 48 12.79 4.23 4.50
N ILE A 49 11.70 3.52 4.20
CA ILE A 49 11.37 2.26 4.88
C ILE A 49 12.44 1.19 4.60
N GLU A 50 12.93 1.09 3.36
CA GLU A 50 14.03 0.18 3.01
C GLU A 50 15.30 0.49 3.81
N VAL A 51 15.67 1.77 3.94
CA VAL A 51 16.83 2.18 4.73
C VAL A 51 16.67 1.82 6.22
N ILE A 52 15.48 1.95 6.77
CA ILE A 52 15.20 1.67 8.19
C ILE A 52 15.18 0.16 8.46
N THR A 53 14.60 -0.62 7.57
CA THR A 53 14.32 -2.05 7.78
C THR A 53 15.34 -2.98 7.12
N GLY A 54 16.17 -2.44 6.21
CA GLY A 54 17.08 -3.18 5.35
C GLY A 54 16.37 -3.96 4.23
N GLN A 55 15.07 -3.73 4.00
CA GLN A 55 14.28 -4.47 3.01
C GLN A 55 13.24 -3.57 2.33
N MET A 56 13.16 -3.64 1.01
CA MET A 56 12.14 -2.93 0.24
C MET A 56 10.73 -3.39 0.65
N PRO A 57 9.83 -2.47 1.05
CA PRO A 57 8.47 -2.84 1.42
C PRO A 57 7.66 -3.34 0.22
N MET A 58 6.83 -4.35 0.48
CA MET A 58 5.80 -4.77 -0.46
C MET A 58 4.58 -3.85 -0.36
N VAL A 59 4.04 -3.44 -1.50
CA VAL A 59 2.83 -2.60 -1.55
C VAL A 59 1.58 -3.46 -1.69
N ILE A 60 0.57 -3.26 -0.85
CA ILE A 60 -0.73 -3.96 -0.95
C ILE A 60 -1.80 -2.95 -1.30
N LEU A 61 -2.47 -3.12 -2.43
CA LEU A 61 -3.54 -2.24 -2.89
C LEU A 61 -4.90 -2.89 -2.65
N GLU A 62 -5.76 -2.20 -1.90
CA GLU A 62 -7.20 -2.46 -1.83
C GLU A 62 -7.90 -1.40 -2.68
N SER A 63 -8.59 -1.79 -3.76
CA SER A 63 -9.18 -0.80 -4.69
C SER A 63 -10.66 -1.03 -4.90
N THR A 64 -11.46 0.02 -4.75
CA THR A 64 -12.87 0.00 -5.14
C THR A 64 -13.00 0.39 -6.61
N GLY A 65 -13.06 -0.61 -7.51
CA GLY A 65 -13.15 -0.40 -8.97
C GLY A 65 -11.80 -0.21 -9.64
N HIS A 66 -11.75 0.56 -10.74
CA HIS A 66 -10.56 0.73 -11.59
C HIS A 66 -9.59 1.86 -11.19
N TYR A 67 -9.76 2.50 -10.02
CA TYR A 67 -8.95 3.67 -9.65
C TYR A 67 -7.49 3.36 -9.29
N HIS A 68 -7.13 2.08 -9.17
CA HIS A 68 -5.75 1.64 -8.95
C HIS A 68 -4.85 1.73 -10.18
N SER A 69 -5.41 1.83 -11.40
CA SER A 69 -4.62 1.84 -12.63
C SER A 69 -3.45 2.84 -12.64
N PRO A 70 -3.63 4.14 -12.30
CA PRO A 70 -2.51 5.08 -12.27
C PRO A 70 -1.44 4.73 -11.23
N VAL A 71 -1.85 4.15 -10.10
CA VAL A 71 -0.92 3.71 -9.05
C VAL A 71 -0.12 2.50 -9.52
N ILE A 72 -0.78 1.49 -10.09
CA ILE A 72 -0.11 0.28 -10.62
C ILE A 72 0.88 0.62 -11.73
N GLN A 73 0.47 1.43 -12.71
CA GLN A 73 1.36 1.85 -13.80
C GLN A 73 2.63 2.50 -13.25
N TYR A 74 2.49 3.30 -12.20
CA TYR A 74 3.62 3.92 -11.54
C TYR A 74 4.48 2.90 -10.77
N LEU A 75 3.88 1.98 -10.01
CA LEU A 75 4.65 0.93 -9.31
C LEU A 75 5.43 0.05 -10.29
N GLU A 76 4.85 -0.28 -11.45
CA GLU A 76 5.52 -1.04 -12.51
C GLU A 76 6.65 -0.25 -13.16
N GLU A 77 6.48 1.05 -13.42
CA GLU A 77 7.54 1.95 -13.96
C GLU A 77 8.78 1.99 -13.04
N TYR A 78 8.59 1.82 -11.73
CA TYR A 78 9.66 1.89 -10.72
C TYR A 78 10.02 0.51 -10.13
N GLU A 79 9.58 -0.58 -10.75
CA GLU A 79 9.89 -1.97 -10.35
C GLU A 79 9.52 -2.30 -8.89
N VAL A 80 8.48 -1.65 -8.35
CA VAL A 80 7.98 -1.88 -6.99
C VAL A 80 7.06 -3.10 -6.96
N LEU A 81 7.36 -4.07 -6.09
CA LEU A 81 6.52 -5.25 -5.91
C LEU A 81 5.21 -4.89 -5.21
N TYR A 82 4.11 -5.38 -5.80
CA TYR A 82 2.78 -5.11 -5.27
C TYR A 82 1.82 -6.31 -5.34
N ILE A 83 0.80 -6.27 -4.48
CA ILE A 83 -0.36 -7.17 -4.50
C ILE A 83 -1.61 -6.32 -4.69
N LEU A 84 -2.37 -6.56 -5.76
CA LEU A 84 -3.70 -6.00 -5.94
C LEU A 84 -4.76 -6.94 -5.35
N LEU A 85 -5.50 -6.46 -4.36
CA LEU A 85 -6.61 -7.18 -3.74
C LEU A 85 -7.90 -6.93 -4.51
N ASN A 86 -8.65 -8.00 -4.78
CA ASN A 86 -9.91 -7.92 -5.51
C ASN A 86 -11.02 -7.34 -4.60
N PRO A 87 -11.62 -6.18 -4.94
CA PRO A 87 -12.68 -5.56 -4.14
C PRO A 87 -13.90 -6.44 -3.90
N ILE A 88 -14.23 -7.38 -4.80
CA ILE A 88 -15.39 -8.26 -4.61
C ILE A 88 -15.14 -9.22 -3.44
N ILE A 89 -13.88 -9.68 -3.29
CA ILE A 89 -13.46 -10.56 -2.20
C ILE A 89 -13.26 -9.75 -0.91
N SER A 90 -12.66 -8.56 -0.99
CA SER A 90 -12.51 -7.64 0.16
C SER A 90 -13.86 -7.17 0.72
N TYR A 91 -14.84 -6.88 -0.14
CA TYR A 91 -16.20 -6.49 0.27
C TYR A 91 -17.02 -7.63 0.88
N GLN A 92 -16.77 -8.89 0.48
CA GLN A 92 -17.33 -10.04 1.20
C GLN A 92 -16.64 -10.23 2.55
N ALA A 93 -15.36 -9.89 2.65
CA ALA A 93 -14.58 -9.80 3.88
C ALA A 93 -14.82 -8.48 4.67
N LYS A 94 -16.03 -7.92 4.59
CA LYS A 94 -16.55 -6.64 5.10
C LYS A 94 -16.29 -6.25 6.57
N ARG A 95 -15.41 -6.94 7.28
CA ARG A 95 -14.97 -6.63 8.65
C ARG A 95 -13.46 -6.36 8.76
N SER A 96 -12.75 -6.22 7.64
CA SER A 96 -11.30 -6.17 7.61
C SER A 96 -10.82 -4.91 6.90
N SER A 97 -10.35 -3.91 7.65
CA SER A 97 -9.66 -2.74 7.09
C SER A 97 -8.33 -3.15 6.43
N ALA A 98 -7.68 -2.23 5.68
CA ALA A 98 -6.33 -2.44 5.15
C ALA A 98 -5.35 -3.02 6.20
N TYR A 99 -5.50 -2.63 7.48
CA TYR A 99 -4.79 -3.19 8.63
C TYR A 99 -4.97 -4.71 8.77
N GLN A 100 -6.20 -5.20 8.66
CA GLN A 100 -6.59 -6.58 8.91
C GLN A 100 -6.25 -7.47 7.70
N LEU A 101 -6.19 -6.89 6.51
CA LEU A 101 -5.65 -7.53 5.31
C LEU A 101 -4.13 -7.68 5.41
N CYS A 102 -3.39 -6.66 5.86
CA CYS A 102 -1.96 -6.82 6.18
C CYS A 102 -1.74 -7.99 7.15
N VAL A 103 -2.51 -8.04 8.25
CA VAL A 103 -2.44 -9.15 9.23
C VAL A 103 -2.72 -10.53 8.61
N LEU A 104 -3.61 -10.65 7.62
CA LEU A 104 -3.94 -11.92 6.97
C LEU A 104 -2.83 -12.43 6.04
N TYR A 105 -2.09 -11.54 5.37
CA TYR A 105 -0.96 -11.91 4.51
C TYR A 105 0.32 -12.19 5.29
N TYR A 106 0.41 -11.66 6.50
CA TYR A 106 1.44 -11.97 7.48
C TYR A 106 1.18 -13.31 8.23
N LYS A 107 0.77 -14.39 7.55
CA LYS A 107 0.76 -15.72 8.20
C LYS A 107 2.16 -16.20 8.52
#